data_AF-A0A967VD81-F1
#
_entry.id   AF-A0A967VD81-F1
#
_cell.length_a   1.000
_cell.length_b   1.000
_cell.length_c   1.000
_cell.angle_alpha   90.00
_cell.angle_beta   90.00
_cell.angle_gamma   90.00
#
_symmetry.space_group_name_H-M   'P 1'
#
loop_
_entity.id
_entity.type
_entity.pdbx_description
1 polymer ?
#
loop_
_entity_poly.entity_id
_entity_poly.type
_entity_poly.pdbx_seq_one_letter_code
_entity_poly.pdbx_strand_id
1 'polypeptide(L)' 'SKNMIFNNGQSGIVLYISNTTTIAFNNVSSNLEDGIFIGNSCFNNTIANNTVSSNSYAGIYIGFEA' A
#
# COMPACT_ATOMS: atom_id res chain seq x y z
N SER A 1 -7.88 0.26 12.25
CA SER A 1 -7.00 0.96 13.21
C SER A 1 -6.03 1.84 12.44
N LYS A 2 -5.51 2.91 13.05
CA LYS A 2 -4.41 3.69 12.46
C LYS A 2 -3.11 2.94 12.72
N ASN A 3 -2.43 2.50 11.66
CA ASN A 3 -1.12 1.86 11.77
C ASN A 3 -0.01 2.80 11.29
N MET A 4 1.18 2.66 11.88
CA MET A 4 2.42 3.29 11.42
C MET A 4 3.28 2.22 10.78
N ILE A 5 3.52 2.33 9.47
CA ILE A 5 4.16 1.29 8.66
C ILE A 5 5.36 1.94 7.96
N PHE A 6 6.57 1.59 8.42
CA PHE A 6 7.77 2.27 7.96
C PHE A 6 9.02 1.40 8.00
N ASN A 7 10.02 1.75 7.18
CA ASN A 7 11.32 1.08 7.09
C ASN A 7 11.24 -0.42 6.78
N ASN A 8 10.25 -0.85 5.98
CA ASN A 8 10.22 -2.22 5.48
C ASN A 8 11.16 -2.40 4.28
N GLY A 9 11.69 -3.61 4.14
CA GLY A 9 12.58 -4.00 3.04
C GLY A 9 11.90 -4.16 1.68
N GLN A 10 10.57 -4.06 1.63
CA GLN A 10 9.72 -4.12 0.44
C GLN A 10 8.63 -3.06 0.58
N SER A 11 7.50 -3.24 -0.11
CA SER A 11 6.32 -2.40 0.02
C SER A 11 5.71 -2.41 1.43
N GLY A 12 5.12 -1.28 1.86
CA GLY A 12 4.57 -1.14 3.21
C GLY A 12 3.27 -1.92 3.45
N ILE A 13 2.28 -1.73 2.58
CA ILE A 13 1.01 -2.50 2.56
C ILE A 13 0.88 -3.15 1.20
N VAL A 14 0.53 -4.43 1.16
CA VAL A 14 0.37 -5.17 -0.09
C VAL A 14 -0.96 -5.90 -0.13
N LEU A 15 -1.69 -5.74 -1.24
CA LEU A 15 -2.88 -6.52 -1.56
C LEU A 15 -2.57 -7.50 -2.70
N TYR A 16 -2.46 -8.78 -2.34
CA TYR A 16 -2.37 -9.92 -3.25
C TYR A 16 -3.75 -10.55 -3.38
N ILE A 17 -4.33 -10.59 -4.59
CA ILE A 17 -5.61 -11.26 -4.91
C ILE A 17 -6.68 -10.99 -3.84
N SER A 18 -6.82 -9.72 -3.45
CA SER A 18 -7.66 -9.30 -2.33
C SER A 18 -8.77 -8.41 -2.84
N ASN A 19 -10.00 -8.73 -2.43
CA ASN A 19 -11.19 -8.01 -2.83
C ASN A 19 -11.90 -7.43 -1.62
N THR A 20 -12.68 -6.36 -1.81
CA THR A 20 -13.56 -5.80 -0.77
C THR A 20 -12.85 -5.41 0.53
N THR A 21 -11.57 -5.05 0.44
CA THR A 21 -10.73 -4.63 1.57
C THR A 21 -10.74 -3.11 1.72
N THR A 22 -10.71 -2.63 2.97
CA THR A 22 -10.55 -1.20 3.27
C THR A 22 -9.18 -0.94 3.91
N ILE A 23 -8.33 -0.18 3.22
CA ILE A 23 -7.08 0.36 3.76
C ILE A 23 -7.32 1.82 4.09
N ALA A 24 -7.47 2.15 5.37
CA ALA A 24 -7.75 3.52 5.77
C ALA A 24 -7.00 3.98 7.02
N PHE A 25 -6.72 5.29 7.05
CA PHE A 25 -6.13 5.99 8.20
C PHE A 25 -4.73 5.49 8.61
N ASN A 26 -3.92 5.00 7.66
CA ASN A 26 -2.53 4.58 7.93
C ASN A 26 -1.53 5.69 7.60
N ASN A 27 -0.39 5.68 8.29
CA ASN A 27 0.79 6.45 7.90
C ASN A 27 1.86 5.48 7.38
N VAL A 28 2.21 5.59 6.09
CA VAL A 28 3.07 4.63 5.38
C VAL A 28 4.26 5.37 4.77
N SER A 29 5.47 5.10 5.25
CA SER A 29 6.65 5.87 4.81
C SER A 29 7.98 5.13 4.87
N SER A 30 8.96 5.58 4.09
CA SER A 30 10.35 5.08 4.16
C SER A 30 10.48 3.58 3.89
N ASN A 31 9.59 3.01 3.07
CA ASN A 31 9.69 1.63 2.61
C ASN A 31 10.60 1.56 1.37
N LEU A 32 11.30 0.43 1.18
CA LEU A 32 12.28 0.27 0.09
C LEU A 32 11.66 0.09 -1.31
N GLU A 33 10.34 -0.09 -1.39
CA GLU A 33 9.58 -0.13 -2.65
C GLU A 33 8.40 0.85 -2.58
N ASP A 34 7.17 0.37 -2.78
CA ASP A 34 5.95 1.17 -2.73
C ASP A 34 5.47 1.40 -1.30
N GLY A 35 4.76 2.50 -1.06
CA GLY A 35 4.01 2.63 0.19
C GLY A 35 2.90 1.60 0.26
N ILE A 36 1.98 1.66 -0.70
CA ILE A 36 0.86 0.73 -0.83
C ILE A 36 0.88 0.13 -2.23
N PHE A 37 1.00 -1.18 -2.32
CA PHE A 37 0.93 -1.95 -3.56
C PHE A 37 -0.43 -2.65 -3.67
N ILE A 38 -1.06 -2.58 -4.86
CA ILE A 38 -2.29 -3.29 -5.19
C ILE A 38 -2.11 -4.06 -6.49
N GLY A 39 -2.19 -5.39 -6.40
CA GLY A 39 -2.08 -6.25 -7.56
C GLY A 39 -3.27 -6.08 -8.52
N ASN A 40 -3.02 -6.24 -9.82
CA ASN A 40 -3.99 -6.10 -10.90
C ASN A 40 -5.26 -6.96 -10.77
N SER A 41 -5.21 -8.02 -9.94
CA SER A 41 -6.30 -8.96 -9.70
C SER A 41 -7.11 -8.62 -8.43
N CYS A 42 -6.99 -7.39 -7.92
CA CYS A 42 -7.69 -6.90 -6.73
C CYS A 42 -8.85 -5.97 -7.13
N PHE A 43 -10.05 -6.24 -6.61
CA PHE A 43 -11.29 -5.55 -7.00
C PHE A 43 -12.07 -5.02 -5.80
N ASN A 44 -12.80 -3.92 -6.00
CA ASN A 44 -13.70 -3.32 -4.99
C ASN A 44 -13.01 -2.97 -3.66
N ASN A 45 -11.74 -2.58 -3.70
CA ASN A 45 -11.01 -2.15 -2.51
C ASN A 45 -11.15 -0.64 -2.31
N THR A 46 -11.19 -0.20 -1.06
CA THR A 46 -11.21 1.22 -0.68
C THR A 46 -9.89 1.60 -0.05
N ILE A 47 -9.21 2.60 -0.63
CA ILE A 47 -7.99 3.19 -0.08
C ILE A 47 -8.31 4.65 0.25
N ALA A 48 -8.45 4.96 1.52
CA ALA A 48 -8.96 6.27 1.94
C ALA A 48 -8.18 6.82 3.14
N ASN A 49 -7.91 8.13 3.14
CA ASN A 49 -7.33 8.83 4.31
C ASN A 49 -5.98 8.25 4.79
N ASN A 50 -5.16 7.70 3.89
CA ASN A 50 -3.79 7.30 4.22
C ASN A 50 -2.84 8.47 3.94
N THR A 51 -1.85 8.66 4.82
CA THR A 51 -0.68 9.50 4.52
C THR A 51 0.41 8.58 4.01
N VAL A 52 0.83 8.77 2.76
CA VAL A 52 1.85 7.91 2.12
C VAL A 52 2.96 8.78 1.56
N SER A 53 4.18 8.63 2.08
CA SER A 53 5.28 9.57 1.80
C SER A 53 6.65 8.91 1.88
N SER A 54 7.64 9.44 1.17
CA SER A 54 9.05 9.01 1.29
C SER A 54 9.30 7.50 1.09
N ASN A 55 8.48 6.80 0.30
CA ASN A 55 8.77 5.43 -0.15
C ASN A 55 9.65 5.49 -1.40
N SER A 56 10.46 4.46 -1.64
CA SER A 56 11.56 4.54 -2.61
C SER A 56 11.11 4.43 -4.07
N TYR A 57 9.96 3.80 -4.35
CA TYR A 57 9.42 3.67 -5.70
C TYR A 57 8.18 4.54 -5.92
N ALA A 58 6.98 4.08 -5.57
CA ALA A 58 5.77 4.90 -5.60
C ALA A 58 5.16 5.11 -4.21
N GLY A 59 4.33 6.15 -4.07
CA GLY A 59 3.46 6.26 -2.91
C GLY A 59 2.44 5.13 -2.89
N ILE A 60 1.59 5.09 -3.91
CA ILE A 60 0.60 4.03 -4.13
C ILE A 60 0.77 3.52 -5.56
N TYR A 61 0.98 2.22 -5.73
CA TYR A 61 1.09 1.57 -7.04
C TYR A 61 -0.05 0.56 -7.23
N ILE A 62 -0.67 0.63 -8.40
CA ILE A 62 -1.70 -0.31 -8.84
C ILE A 62 -1.22 -0.88 -10.17
N GLY A 63 -0.91 -2.17 -10.19
CA GLY A 63 -0.31 -2.75 -11.39
C GLY A 63 -0.09 -4.24 -11.31
N PHE A 64 0.62 -4.74 -12.32
CA PHE A 64 0.99 -6.15 -12.37
C PHE A 64 1.97 -6.48 -11.25
N GLU A 65 1.72 -7.62 -10.62
CA GLU A 65 2.77 -8.38 -9.94
C GLU A 65 3.49 -9.22 -10.99
N ALA A 66 4.82 -9.25 -10.89
CA ALA A 66 5.68 -10.15 -11.65
C ALA A 66 6.00 -11.39 -10.81
#